data_AF-A0A1E1KKX0-F1
#
_entry.id   AF-A0A1E1KKX0-F1
#
_cell.length_a   1.000
_cell.length_b   1.000
_cell.length_c   1.000
_cell.angle_alpha   90.00
_cell.angle_beta   90.00
_cell.angle_gamma   90.00
#
_symmetry.space_group_name_H-M   'P 1'
#
loop_
_entity.id
_entity.type
_entity.pdbx_description
1 polymer ?
#
loop_
_entity_poly.entity_id
_entity_poly.type
_entity_poly.pdbx_seq_one_letter_code
_entity_poly.pdbx_strand_id
1 'polypeptide(L)'
;MPAKAPAPAFLSRILGQLFVGAAGMPVLGRKCDSQTCKSSQLPRVMVEYWFPLGVFWSQIVQLHIGYHASMGPQFSLKSLRRVPDSSQSVHYAMNGNIEGLKDLFNRGLASPWDVSSTRGYTLSRWALYSKQYKTVKFLTMAGSDADYRPIAHTDNSTRNKAYDKFLQGGLDKAAEEDIRCLIASSDWINDQNFSKLHKIIVGILLLDLEEAIANDPGQVDITDAMGLSYAADRGHTLCVKLLLEAGAVAEPILPPGVKLGSPLNCAARNTKDPILLKYLLTYGAAVDGTGVDGVTTLIHASRTDNVRFAILLLDYNANINAASITEPTPLTTAITYNSHAVLGLLLDRWEEFSSCSRLQGPHLLEITALYADLETVRLLAKTDHFKLKYDEGFTLREFAKRLTERADVTDELIEAFDMLLLVLNENLKGPESKESLMEKGYDGYANTLSVIYEIEKLASDASPSKERPPGKYSDGSDDGETEFQDAVEVSEQLGLEA
;
A
#
# COMPACT_ATOMS: atom_id res chain seq x y z
N MET A 1 -6.78 -21.97 -11.27
CA MET A 1 -7.93 -21.88 -12.21
C MET A 1 -7.53 -21.07 -13.43
N PRO A 2 -8.11 -21.33 -14.62
CA PRO A 2 -7.80 -20.56 -15.83
C PRO A 2 -8.34 -19.12 -15.78
N ALA A 3 -7.73 -18.21 -16.53
CA ALA A 3 -8.21 -16.82 -16.69
C ALA A 3 -9.44 -16.77 -17.61
N LYS A 4 -10.39 -15.86 -17.34
CA LYS A 4 -11.69 -15.76 -18.04
C LYS A 4 -11.66 -14.69 -19.12
N ALA A 5 -11.66 -15.03 -20.41
CA ALA A 5 -11.83 -14.02 -21.46
C ALA A 5 -13.32 -13.80 -21.79
N PRO A 6 -13.82 -12.55 -21.85
CA PRO A 6 -15.21 -12.28 -22.22
C PRO A 6 -15.45 -12.46 -23.73
N ALA A 7 -16.65 -12.92 -24.09
CA ALA A 7 -17.16 -12.86 -25.47
C ALA A 7 -17.54 -11.41 -25.88
N PRO A 8 -17.62 -11.09 -27.19
CA PRO A 8 -17.87 -9.72 -27.69
C PRO A 8 -19.13 -9.04 -27.11
N ALA A 9 -18.97 -7.78 -26.69
CA ALA A 9 -19.85 -7.07 -25.74
C ALA A 9 -21.27 -6.71 -26.23
N PHE A 10 -21.55 -6.71 -27.54
CA PHE A 10 -22.75 -6.12 -28.14
C PHE A 10 -24.09 -6.82 -27.77
N LEU A 11 -24.08 -8.06 -27.28
CA LEU A 11 -25.30 -8.83 -26.95
C LEU A 11 -25.45 -9.22 -25.47
N SER A 12 -24.54 -8.75 -24.62
CA SER A 12 -24.40 -9.23 -23.23
C SER A 12 -25.63 -9.01 -22.32
N ARG A 13 -26.43 -7.98 -22.61
CA ARG A 13 -27.60 -7.60 -21.79
C ARG A 13 -28.86 -8.42 -22.08
N ILE A 14 -28.94 -9.02 -23.28
CA ILE A 14 -30.09 -9.82 -23.73
C ILE A 14 -29.76 -11.31 -23.71
N LEU A 15 -28.54 -11.68 -24.12
CA LEU A 15 -28.10 -13.06 -24.26
C LEU A 15 -27.14 -13.52 -23.16
N GLY A 16 -26.90 -12.71 -22.12
CA GLY A 16 -25.97 -13.07 -21.05
C GLY A 16 -24.50 -12.98 -21.48
N GLN A 17 -23.60 -13.41 -20.61
CA GLN A 17 -22.14 -13.34 -20.85
C GLN A 17 -21.53 -14.73 -20.81
N LEU A 18 -20.73 -15.07 -21.83
CA LEU A 18 -19.95 -16.30 -21.89
C LEU A 18 -18.47 -15.99 -21.63
N PHE A 19 -17.87 -16.79 -20.76
CA PHE A 19 -16.45 -16.74 -20.43
C PHE A 19 -15.84 -18.12 -20.69
N VAL A 20 -14.66 -18.13 -21.31
CA VAL A 20 -13.89 -19.36 -21.53
C VAL A 20 -12.49 -19.15 -20.96
N GLY A 21 -12.03 -20.13 -20.20
CA GLY A 21 -10.67 -20.19 -19.68
C GLY A 21 -10.05 -21.55 -19.94
N ALA A 22 -8.78 -21.58 -20.31
CA ALA A 22 -8.01 -22.81 -20.46
C ALA A 22 -6.68 -22.73 -19.70
N ALA A 23 -6.22 -23.85 -19.16
CA ALA A 23 -4.93 -24.00 -18.47
C ALA A 23 -4.29 -25.34 -18.83
N GLY A 24 -2.96 -25.46 -18.69
CA GLY A 24 -2.25 -26.73 -18.91
C GLY A 24 -2.13 -27.15 -20.39
N MET A 25 -2.09 -26.18 -21.32
CA MET A 25 -1.91 -26.48 -22.74
C MET A 25 -0.43 -26.79 -23.04
N PRO A 26 -0.09 -27.99 -23.59
CA PRO A 26 1.29 -28.46 -23.70
C PRO A 26 2.23 -27.57 -24.54
N VAL A 27 1.68 -26.76 -25.43
CA VAL A 27 2.43 -25.98 -26.43
C VAL A 27 3.02 -24.68 -25.83
N LEU A 28 2.57 -24.26 -24.64
CA LEU A 28 2.92 -22.96 -24.02
C LEU A 28 3.57 -23.09 -22.62
N GLY A 29 3.84 -24.31 -22.14
CA GLY A 29 4.29 -24.56 -20.77
C GLY A 29 5.82 -24.51 -20.58
N ARG A 30 6.28 -23.89 -19.49
CA ARG A 30 7.67 -24.04 -19.00
C ARG A 30 7.94 -25.51 -18.61
N LYS A 31 9.19 -25.97 -18.68
CA LYS A 31 9.56 -27.30 -18.18
C LYS A 31 9.26 -27.38 -16.67
N CYS A 32 8.53 -28.42 -16.28
CA CYS A 32 8.09 -28.66 -14.90
C CYS A 32 8.83 -29.87 -14.30
N ASP A 33 9.63 -29.62 -13.27
CA ASP A 33 10.44 -30.66 -12.63
C ASP A 33 9.80 -31.24 -11.35
N SER A 34 8.84 -30.54 -10.72
CA SER A 34 8.11 -31.03 -9.54
C SER A 34 6.77 -31.72 -9.88
N GLN A 35 6.34 -32.65 -9.02
CA GLN A 35 5.09 -33.38 -9.18
C GLN A 35 3.85 -32.45 -9.10
N THR A 36 3.92 -31.40 -8.27
CA THR A 36 2.92 -30.34 -8.17
C THR A 36 2.84 -29.52 -9.46
N CYS A 37 3.99 -29.13 -10.04
CA CYS A 37 4.06 -28.43 -11.33
C CYS A 37 3.49 -29.29 -12.48
N LYS A 38 3.74 -30.60 -12.46
CA LYS A 38 3.12 -31.53 -13.43
C LYS A 38 1.60 -31.64 -13.27
N SER A 39 1.09 -31.58 -12.04
CA SER A 39 -0.36 -31.63 -11.77
C SER A 39 -1.10 -30.34 -12.15
N SER A 40 -0.43 -29.18 -12.06
CA SER A 40 -0.97 -27.88 -12.48
C SER A 40 -0.90 -27.65 -13.99
N GLN A 41 -0.06 -28.43 -14.70
CA GLN A 41 -0.02 -28.49 -16.17
C GLN A 41 -1.07 -29.41 -16.82
N LEU A 42 -1.92 -30.09 -16.03
CA LEU A 42 -2.98 -30.89 -16.63
C LEU A 42 -3.96 -30.02 -17.41
N PRO A 43 -4.33 -30.40 -18.65
CA PRO A 43 -5.20 -29.60 -19.48
C PRO A 43 -6.58 -29.50 -18.83
N ARG A 44 -7.01 -28.26 -18.57
CA ARG A 44 -8.33 -27.94 -18.01
C ARG A 44 -8.95 -26.81 -18.80
N VAL A 45 -10.21 -26.97 -19.18
CA VAL A 45 -11.06 -25.95 -19.80
C VAL A 45 -12.21 -25.65 -18.84
N MET A 46 -12.46 -24.37 -18.61
CA MET A 46 -13.60 -23.89 -17.87
C MET A 46 -14.44 -23.02 -18.80
N VAL A 47 -15.73 -23.33 -18.88
CA VAL A 47 -16.73 -22.54 -19.59
C VAL A 47 -17.71 -22.03 -18.55
N GLU A 48 -17.89 -20.73 -18.46
CA GLU A 48 -18.79 -20.09 -17.52
C GLU A 48 -19.76 -19.19 -18.25
N TYR A 49 -21.05 -19.35 -17.98
CA TYR A 49 -22.09 -18.58 -18.63
C TYR A 49 -22.99 -17.91 -17.58
N TRP A 50 -23.10 -16.60 -17.71
CA TRP A 50 -23.90 -15.74 -16.83
C TRP A 50 -25.19 -15.39 -17.52
N PHE A 51 -26.31 -15.86 -16.98
CA PHE A 51 -27.62 -15.53 -17.50
C PHE A 51 -28.00 -14.06 -17.22
N PRO A 52 -28.81 -13.42 -18.08
CA PRO A 52 -29.31 -12.07 -17.84
C PRO A 52 -30.09 -11.94 -16.53
N LEU A 53 -29.91 -10.83 -15.83
CA LEU A 53 -30.74 -10.50 -14.66
C LEU A 53 -32.20 -10.27 -15.11
N GLY A 54 -33.16 -10.93 -14.44
CA GLY A 54 -34.59 -10.73 -14.67
C GLY A 54 -35.24 -11.61 -15.75
N VAL A 55 -34.48 -12.43 -16.49
CA VAL A 55 -35.02 -13.35 -17.51
C VAL A 55 -34.87 -14.79 -17.04
N PHE A 56 -35.92 -15.33 -16.41
CA PHE A 56 -36.16 -16.71 -15.96
C PHE A 56 -35.09 -17.42 -15.08
N TRP A 57 -33.80 -17.11 -15.18
CA TRP A 57 -32.71 -17.79 -14.48
C TRP A 57 -31.64 -16.75 -14.09
N SER A 58 -31.65 -16.27 -12.84
CA SER A 58 -30.55 -15.44 -12.30
C SER A 58 -29.41 -16.33 -11.80
N GLN A 59 -28.84 -17.11 -12.72
CA GLN A 59 -27.83 -18.12 -12.43
C GLN A 59 -26.54 -17.87 -13.21
N ILE A 60 -25.46 -18.46 -12.71
CA ILE A 60 -24.20 -18.62 -13.42
C ILE A 60 -23.97 -20.12 -13.50
N VAL A 61 -23.74 -20.64 -14.71
CA VAL A 61 -23.42 -22.05 -14.92
C VAL A 61 -21.95 -22.16 -15.29
N GLN A 62 -21.21 -22.98 -14.55
CA GLN A 62 -19.79 -23.18 -14.74
C GLN A 62 -19.51 -24.67 -15.00
N LEU A 63 -19.00 -24.97 -16.19
CA LEU A 63 -18.58 -26.30 -16.61
C LEU A 63 -17.06 -26.37 -16.61
N HIS A 64 -16.49 -27.27 -15.80
CA HIS A 64 -15.07 -27.63 -15.82
C HIS A 64 -14.90 -28.95 -16.55
N ILE A 65 -13.96 -28.96 -17.48
CA ILE A 65 -13.56 -30.13 -18.26
C ILE A 65 -12.06 -30.30 -18.04
N GLY A 66 -11.65 -31.43 -17.49
CA GLY A 66 -10.24 -31.76 -17.27
C GLY A 66 -9.91 -33.12 -17.84
N TYR A 67 -8.62 -33.41 -18.01
CA TYR A 67 -8.15 -34.73 -18.38
C TYR A 67 -7.05 -35.19 -17.42
N HIS A 68 -7.20 -36.39 -16.87
CA HIS A 68 -6.20 -37.01 -16.00
C HIS A 68 -5.76 -38.34 -16.59
N ALA A 69 -4.46 -38.61 -16.66
CA ALA A 69 -3.92 -39.79 -17.35
C ALA A 69 -4.43 -41.13 -16.79
N SER A 70 -4.66 -41.23 -15.47
CA SER A 70 -5.16 -42.47 -14.84
C SER A 70 -6.69 -42.55 -14.74
N MET A 71 -7.42 -41.44 -14.87
CA MET A 71 -8.88 -41.38 -14.67
C MET A 71 -9.66 -41.00 -15.93
N GLY A 72 -8.97 -40.60 -17.00
CA GLY A 72 -9.58 -40.13 -18.23
C GLY A 72 -10.17 -38.71 -18.11
N PRO A 73 -11.17 -38.37 -18.96
CA PRO A 73 -11.82 -37.07 -18.92
C PRO A 73 -12.71 -36.90 -17.69
N GLN A 74 -12.63 -35.74 -17.05
CA GLN A 74 -13.41 -35.36 -15.88
C GLN A 74 -14.28 -34.15 -16.21
N PHE A 75 -15.54 -34.20 -15.79
CA PHE A 75 -16.52 -33.14 -15.99
C PHE A 75 -17.09 -32.73 -14.63
N SER A 76 -17.15 -31.43 -14.37
CA SER A 76 -17.79 -30.88 -13.18
C SER A 76 -18.67 -29.71 -13.57
N LEU A 77 -19.96 -29.80 -13.28
CA LEU A 77 -20.94 -28.75 -13.49
C LEU A 77 -21.31 -28.10 -12.15
N LYS A 78 -21.10 -26.79 -12.04
CA LYS A 78 -21.51 -25.97 -10.89
C LYS A 78 -22.56 -24.95 -11.33
N SER A 79 -23.56 -24.72 -10.50
CA SER A 79 -24.48 -23.59 -10.64
C SER A 79 -24.32 -22.66 -9.45
N LEU A 80 -24.17 -21.37 -9.73
CA LEU A 80 -24.06 -20.29 -8.75
C LEU A 80 -25.24 -19.36 -8.94
N ARG A 81 -25.62 -18.66 -7.88
CA ARG A 81 -26.69 -17.67 -7.97
C ARG A 81 -26.10 -16.30 -8.25
N ARG A 82 -26.62 -15.64 -9.29
CA ARG A 82 -26.26 -14.26 -9.62
C ARG A 82 -27.15 -13.31 -8.82
N VAL A 83 -26.55 -12.39 -8.07
CA VAL A 83 -27.28 -11.38 -7.30
C VAL A 83 -26.86 -9.97 -7.70
N PRO A 84 -27.78 -8.99 -7.66
CA PRO A 84 -27.41 -7.58 -7.76
C PRO A 84 -26.47 -7.17 -6.62
N ASP A 85 -25.61 -6.19 -6.85
CA ASP A 85 -24.71 -5.69 -5.81
C ASP A 85 -25.47 -4.99 -4.67
N SER A 86 -26.68 -4.48 -4.95
CA SER A 86 -27.60 -3.91 -3.96
C SER A 86 -28.37 -4.95 -3.14
N SER A 87 -28.08 -6.25 -3.32
CA SER A 87 -28.77 -7.31 -2.60
C SER A 87 -28.45 -7.28 -1.10
N GLN A 88 -29.44 -7.70 -0.31
CA GLN A 88 -29.33 -7.74 1.16
C GLN A 88 -28.21 -8.68 1.62
N SER A 89 -27.94 -9.77 0.89
CA SER A 89 -26.83 -10.69 1.20
C SER A 89 -25.47 -10.03 1.00
N VAL A 90 -25.28 -9.25 -0.07
CA VAL A 90 -24.03 -8.49 -0.28
C VAL A 90 -23.86 -7.44 0.82
N HIS A 91 -24.91 -6.67 1.12
CA HIS A 91 -24.85 -5.66 2.19
C HIS A 91 -24.54 -6.27 3.57
N TYR A 92 -25.15 -7.40 3.91
CA TYR A 92 -24.86 -8.10 5.16
C TYR A 92 -23.45 -8.68 5.20
N ALA A 93 -22.92 -9.17 4.07
CA ALA A 93 -21.53 -9.61 4.00
C ALA A 93 -20.53 -8.46 4.21
N MET A 94 -20.78 -7.30 3.60
CA MET A 94 -19.92 -6.11 3.72
C MET A 94 -19.92 -5.52 5.14
N ASN A 95 -21.06 -5.55 5.82
CA ASN A 95 -21.20 -4.97 7.18
C ASN A 95 -20.97 -5.99 8.30
N GLY A 96 -20.66 -7.24 7.96
CA GLY A 96 -20.40 -8.30 8.93
C GLY A 96 -21.63 -8.80 9.70
N ASN A 97 -22.84 -8.65 9.15
CA ASN A 97 -24.07 -9.12 9.77
C ASN A 97 -24.29 -10.62 9.54
N ILE A 98 -23.60 -11.44 10.33
CA ILE A 98 -23.65 -12.91 10.25
C ILE A 98 -25.05 -13.45 10.55
N GLU A 99 -25.75 -12.89 11.54
CA GLU A 99 -27.11 -13.36 11.90
C GLU A 99 -28.12 -13.08 10.78
N GLY A 100 -28.01 -11.92 10.14
CA GLY A 100 -28.80 -11.60 8.95
C GLY A 100 -28.52 -12.56 7.79
N LEU A 101 -27.24 -12.93 7.56
CA LEU A 101 -26.89 -13.93 6.55
C LEU A 101 -27.46 -15.32 6.88
N LYS A 102 -27.40 -15.74 8.15
CA LYS A 102 -28.01 -17.00 8.61
C LYS A 102 -29.52 -17.03 8.35
N ASP A 103 -30.24 -15.95 8.66
CA ASP A 103 -31.69 -15.86 8.37
C ASP A 103 -31.97 -15.99 6.87
N LEU A 104 -31.23 -15.25 6.03
CA LEU A 104 -31.39 -15.32 4.58
C LEU A 104 -31.10 -16.72 4.02
N PHE A 105 -30.07 -17.40 4.53
CA PHE A 105 -29.73 -18.77 4.10
C PHE A 105 -30.79 -19.77 4.54
N ASN A 106 -31.26 -19.70 5.79
CA ASN A 106 -32.30 -20.57 6.32
C ASN A 106 -33.63 -20.43 5.56
N ARG A 107 -33.95 -19.21 5.12
CA ARG A 107 -35.16 -18.92 4.33
C ARG A 107 -34.99 -19.19 2.82
N GLY A 108 -33.81 -19.62 2.39
CA GLY A 108 -33.48 -19.81 0.97
C GLY A 108 -33.45 -18.52 0.14
N LEU A 109 -33.41 -17.35 0.80
CA LEU A 109 -33.38 -16.04 0.17
C LEU A 109 -31.99 -15.62 -0.28
N ALA A 110 -30.94 -16.27 0.21
CA ALA A 110 -29.56 -16.11 -0.24
C ALA A 110 -28.83 -17.45 -0.21
N SER A 111 -27.65 -17.52 -0.82
CA SER A 111 -26.76 -18.67 -0.76
C SER A 111 -25.32 -18.25 -0.43
N PRO A 112 -24.53 -19.09 0.27
CA PRO A 112 -23.08 -18.89 0.38
C PRO A 112 -22.36 -18.79 -0.97
N TRP A 113 -23.01 -19.25 -2.04
CA TRP A 113 -22.54 -19.24 -3.43
C TRP A 113 -23.09 -18.06 -4.25
N ASP A 114 -23.69 -17.07 -3.61
CA ASP A 114 -24.13 -15.85 -4.28
C ASP A 114 -22.93 -15.07 -4.83
N VAL A 115 -23.03 -14.66 -6.10
CA VAL A 115 -22.01 -13.89 -6.82
C VAL A 115 -22.62 -12.60 -7.33
N SER A 116 -21.95 -11.49 -7.05
CA SER A 116 -22.38 -10.15 -7.39
C SER A 116 -22.22 -9.85 -8.89
N SER A 117 -23.15 -9.08 -9.43
CA SER A 117 -23.38 -9.00 -10.87
C SER A 117 -22.38 -8.16 -11.67
N THR A 118 -21.66 -7.22 -11.04
CA THR A 118 -20.73 -6.30 -11.74
C THR A 118 -19.30 -6.79 -11.69
N ARG A 119 -18.76 -7.03 -10.48
CA ARG A 119 -17.38 -7.46 -10.28
C ARG A 119 -17.21 -8.98 -10.32
N GLY A 120 -18.29 -9.73 -10.09
CA GLY A 120 -18.21 -11.17 -9.86
C GLY A 120 -17.59 -11.51 -8.52
N TYR A 121 -17.88 -10.71 -7.49
CA TYR A 121 -17.43 -11.01 -6.15
C TYR A 121 -18.40 -11.97 -5.48
N THR A 122 -17.88 -13.04 -4.89
CA THR A 122 -18.65 -13.85 -3.95
C THR A 122 -18.96 -13.04 -2.69
N LEU A 123 -19.92 -13.48 -1.88
CA LEU A 123 -20.15 -12.90 -0.56
C LEU A 123 -18.87 -12.89 0.29
N SER A 124 -18.07 -13.97 0.22
CA SER A 124 -16.80 -14.05 0.95
C SER A 124 -15.78 -13.02 0.47
N ARG A 125 -15.74 -12.72 -0.84
CA ARG A 125 -14.85 -11.70 -1.41
C ARG A 125 -15.24 -10.29 -0.98
N TRP A 126 -16.55 -10.00 -0.92
CA TRP A 126 -17.08 -8.74 -0.38
C TRP A 126 -16.76 -8.58 1.11
N ALA A 127 -17.01 -9.61 1.91
CA ALA A 127 -16.65 -9.61 3.33
C ALA A 127 -15.15 -9.37 3.54
N LEU A 128 -14.29 -10.02 2.75
CA LEU A 128 -12.84 -9.81 2.82
C LEU A 128 -12.44 -8.38 2.40
N TYR A 129 -13.04 -7.86 1.33
CA TYR A 129 -12.80 -6.49 0.86
C TYR A 129 -13.16 -5.45 1.93
N SER A 130 -14.24 -5.68 2.67
CA SER A 130 -14.70 -4.82 3.78
C SER A 130 -14.06 -5.16 5.14
N LYS A 131 -12.96 -5.95 5.16
CA LYS A 131 -12.23 -6.33 6.39
C LYS A 131 -13.09 -7.08 7.44
N GLN A 132 -14.17 -7.77 7.02
CA GLN A 132 -15.08 -8.53 7.88
C GLN A 132 -14.64 -10.00 8.04
N TYR A 133 -13.53 -10.24 8.73
CA TYR A 133 -12.87 -11.56 8.79
C TYR A 133 -13.72 -12.68 9.43
N LYS A 134 -14.47 -12.38 10.49
CA LYS A 134 -15.44 -13.33 11.10
C LYS A 134 -16.48 -13.81 10.10
N THR A 135 -16.93 -12.90 9.24
CA THR A 135 -17.91 -13.21 8.19
C THR A 135 -17.30 -14.03 7.08
N VAL A 136 -16.04 -13.78 6.72
CA VAL A 136 -15.28 -14.62 5.77
C VAL A 136 -15.17 -16.06 6.29
N LYS A 137 -14.82 -16.24 7.58
CA LYS A 137 -14.78 -17.55 8.23
C LYS A 137 -16.13 -18.24 8.19
N PHE A 138 -17.19 -17.54 8.59
CA PHE A 138 -18.56 -18.07 8.55
C PHE A 138 -18.97 -18.52 7.14
N LEU A 139 -18.74 -17.69 6.13
CA LEU A 139 -19.08 -18.01 4.74
C LEU A 139 -18.25 -19.19 4.20
N THR A 140 -16.98 -19.28 4.60
CA THR A 140 -16.10 -20.41 4.26
C THR A 140 -16.61 -21.71 4.88
N MET A 141 -16.99 -21.68 6.17
CA MET A 141 -17.61 -22.82 6.87
C MET A 141 -18.98 -23.19 6.29
N ALA A 142 -19.72 -22.21 5.78
CA ALA A 142 -20.97 -22.43 5.06
C ALA A 142 -20.79 -22.98 3.63
N GLY A 143 -19.54 -23.19 3.19
CA GLY A 143 -19.21 -23.81 1.90
C GLY A 143 -19.11 -22.84 0.72
N SER A 144 -18.88 -21.55 0.96
CA SER A 144 -18.60 -20.58 -0.11
C SER A 144 -17.37 -20.98 -0.93
N ASP A 145 -17.41 -20.79 -2.26
CA ASP A 145 -16.28 -21.11 -3.14
C ASP A 145 -15.16 -20.07 -2.99
N ALA A 146 -14.21 -20.40 -2.13
CA ALA A 146 -13.02 -19.61 -1.85
C ALA A 146 -12.13 -19.37 -3.08
N ASP A 147 -12.17 -20.28 -4.07
CA ASP A 147 -11.32 -20.28 -5.25
C ASP A 147 -11.99 -19.63 -6.47
N TYR A 148 -13.27 -19.25 -6.35
CA TYR A 148 -13.99 -18.55 -7.40
C TYR A 148 -13.29 -17.24 -7.77
N ARG A 149 -13.02 -17.06 -9.07
CA ARG A 149 -12.35 -15.86 -9.59
C ARG A 149 -13.35 -14.81 -10.09
N PRO A 150 -13.16 -13.53 -9.73
CA PRO A 150 -13.90 -12.39 -10.29
C PRO A 150 -13.78 -12.29 -11.81
N ILE A 151 -14.55 -11.36 -12.40
CA ILE A 151 -14.53 -11.11 -13.84
C ILE A 151 -13.22 -10.42 -14.25
N ALA A 152 -12.72 -9.49 -13.44
CA ALA A 152 -11.51 -8.73 -13.73
C ALA A 152 -10.28 -9.65 -13.78
N HIS A 153 -9.50 -9.56 -14.86
CA HIS A 153 -8.30 -10.37 -15.07
C HIS A 153 -7.17 -10.08 -14.07
N THR A 154 -7.11 -8.84 -13.56
CA THR A 154 -6.12 -8.39 -12.57
C THR A 154 -6.49 -8.79 -11.15
N ASP A 155 -7.77 -9.10 -10.88
CA ASP A 155 -8.24 -9.52 -9.56
C ASP A 155 -8.16 -11.04 -9.37
N ASN A 156 -8.30 -11.48 -8.13
CA ASN A 156 -8.10 -12.88 -7.75
C ASN A 156 -9.18 -13.37 -6.79
N SER A 157 -9.17 -14.67 -6.52
CA SER A 157 -10.14 -15.32 -5.65
C SER A 157 -10.05 -14.83 -4.20
N THR A 158 -11.10 -15.07 -3.41
CA THR A 158 -11.12 -14.73 -1.98
C THR A 158 -9.91 -15.32 -1.28
N ARG A 159 -9.58 -16.58 -1.56
CA ARG A 159 -8.43 -17.26 -0.96
C ARG A 159 -7.12 -16.56 -1.29
N ASN A 160 -6.85 -16.25 -2.56
CA ASN A 160 -5.61 -15.59 -2.96
C ASN A 160 -5.47 -14.18 -2.37
N LYS A 161 -6.56 -13.41 -2.35
CA LYS A 161 -6.54 -12.08 -1.71
C LYS A 161 -6.41 -12.17 -0.19
N ALA A 162 -6.94 -13.22 0.44
CA ALA A 162 -6.73 -13.48 1.86
C ALA A 162 -5.27 -13.84 2.15
N TYR A 163 -4.60 -14.59 1.28
CA TYR A 163 -3.16 -14.81 1.36
C TYR A 163 -2.35 -13.53 1.24
N ASP A 164 -2.61 -12.73 0.21
CA ASP A 164 -1.90 -11.46 0.01
C ASP A 164 -2.01 -10.61 1.28
N LYS A 165 -3.21 -10.53 1.86
CA LYS A 165 -3.44 -9.77 3.09
C LYS A 165 -2.78 -10.40 4.33
N PHE A 166 -2.74 -11.74 4.40
CA PHE A 166 -2.09 -12.45 5.50
C PHE A 166 -0.56 -12.32 5.45
N LEU A 167 0.03 -12.32 4.25
CA LEU A 167 1.46 -12.15 4.04
C LEU A 167 1.94 -10.73 4.30
N GLN A 168 1.20 -9.72 3.82
CA GLN A 168 1.48 -8.30 4.07
C GLN A 168 1.42 -7.92 5.56
N GLY A 169 0.80 -8.76 6.40
CA GLY A 169 0.63 -8.47 7.82
C GLY A 169 -0.40 -7.37 8.10
N GLY A 170 -0.28 -6.74 9.27
CA GLY A 170 -1.19 -5.69 9.74
C GLY A 170 -2.58 -6.19 10.17
N LEU A 171 -2.78 -7.50 10.27
CA LEU A 171 -3.98 -8.11 10.84
C LEU A 171 -3.83 -8.26 12.35
N ASP A 172 -4.93 -8.12 13.09
CA ASP A 172 -4.92 -8.51 14.49
C ASP A 172 -4.93 -10.05 14.62
N LYS A 173 -4.51 -10.56 15.78
CA LYS A 173 -4.41 -12.02 16.01
C LYS A 173 -5.74 -12.74 15.79
N ALA A 174 -6.85 -12.07 16.08
CA ALA A 174 -8.19 -12.62 15.87
C ALA A 174 -8.54 -12.74 14.38
N ALA A 175 -8.29 -11.71 13.57
CA ALA A 175 -8.48 -11.76 12.13
C ALA A 175 -7.60 -12.82 11.48
N GLU A 176 -6.34 -12.93 11.90
CA GLU A 176 -5.43 -13.98 11.43
C GLU A 176 -5.98 -15.37 11.69
N GLU A 177 -6.46 -15.63 12.91
CA GLU A 177 -7.09 -16.90 13.25
C GLU A 177 -8.36 -17.16 12.44
N ASP A 178 -9.15 -16.12 12.17
CA ASP A 178 -10.39 -16.24 11.43
C ASP A 178 -10.17 -16.57 9.94
N ILE A 179 -9.13 -16.01 9.31
CA ILE A 179 -8.80 -16.32 7.90
C ILE A 179 -7.85 -17.51 7.74
N ARG A 180 -7.21 -18.00 8.82
CA ARG A 180 -6.29 -19.15 8.75
C ARG A 180 -6.94 -20.40 8.15
N CYS A 181 -8.22 -20.66 8.44
CA CYS A 181 -8.92 -21.83 7.88
C CYS A 181 -9.07 -21.77 6.35
N LEU A 182 -9.19 -20.57 5.78
CA LEU A 182 -9.26 -20.35 4.33
C LEU A 182 -7.91 -20.65 3.64
N ILE A 183 -6.83 -20.45 4.39
CA ILE A 183 -5.43 -20.46 3.97
C ILE A 183 -4.78 -21.84 4.23
N ALA A 184 -5.23 -22.65 5.17
CA ALA A 184 -4.51 -23.90 5.51
C ALA A 184 -4.53 -24.98 4.41
N SER A 185 -5.44 -24.92 3.42
CA SER A 185 -5.78 -26.06 2.55
C SER A 185 -5.49 -25.85 1.04
N SER A 186 -4.52 -25.02 0.66
CA SER A 186 -4.34 -24.67 -0.76
C SER A 186 -3.18 -25.37 -1.46
N ASP A 187 -3.41 -25.73 -2.73
CA ASP A 187 -2.38 -26.13 -3.68
C ASP A 187 -1.39 -24.98 -3.94
N TRP A 188 -1.82 -23.73 -3.79
CA TRP A 188 -0.99 -22.55 -4.05
C TRP A 188 0.14 -22.37 -3.02
N ILE A 189 -0.09 -22.64 -1.72
CA ILE A 189 1.00 -22.67 -0.72
C ILE A 189 2.09 -23.65 -1.16
N ASN A 190 1.67 -24.80 -1.69
CA ASN A 190 2.60 -25.82 -2.15
C ASN A 190 3.36 -25.34 -3.39
N ASP A 191 2.72 -24.55 -4.26
CA ASP A 191 3.36 -23.90 -5.41
C ASP A 191 4.39 -22.83 -5.00
N GLN A 192 4.21 -22.16 -3.85
CA GLN A 192 5.21 -21.21 -3.33
C GLN A 192 6.46 -21.87 -2.75
N ASN A 193 6.45 -23.20 -2.58
CA ASN A 193 7.57 -23.98 -2.03
C ASN A 193 8.08 -23.45 -0.68
N PHE A 194 7.18 -22.93 0.17
CA PHE A 194 7.55 -22.44 1.50
C PHE A 194 8.12 -23.57 2.36
N SER A 195 9.29 -23.31 2.97
CA SER A 195 9.89 -24.19 3.98
C SER A 195 8.94 -24.37 5.18
N LYS A 196 9.20 -25.38 6.01
CA LYS A 196 8.44 -25.57 7.25
C LYS A 196 8.55 -24.32 8.14
N LEU A 197 9.74 -23.73 8.21
CA LEU A 197 10.01 -22.49 8.97
C LEU A 197 9.24 -21.30 8.40
N HIS A 198 9.22 -21.09 7.08
CA HIS A 198 8.38 -20.05 6.46
C HIS A 198 6.91 -20.17 6.85
N LYS A 199 6.35 -21.38 6.84
CA LYS A 199 4.96 -21.59 7.22
C LYS A 199 4.71 -21.28 8.70
N ILE A 200 5.70 -21.46 9.57
CA ILE A 200 5.63 -21.11 10.99
C ILE A 200 5.70 -19.59 11.17
N ILE A 201 6.66 -18.92 10.51
CA ILE A 201 6.85 -17.45 10.56
C ILE A 201 5.61 -16.72 10.04
N VAL A 202 5.05 -17.19 8.92
CA VAL A 202 3.81 -16.68 8.34
C VAL A 202 2.60 -17.13 9.16
N GLY A 203 2.72 -18.04 10.13
CA GLY A 203 1.61 -18.41 11.02
C GLY A 203 0.56 -19.31 10.36
N ILE A 204 0.93 -19.99 9.27
CA ILE A 204 0.15 -21.07 8.64
C ILE A 204 0.26 -22.33 9.49
N LEU A 205 1.47 -22.66 9.95
CA LEU A 205 1.74 -23.71 10.92
C LEU A 205 1.87 -23.11 12.31
N LEU A 206 1.09 -23.64 13.26
CA LEU A 206 1.15 -23.25 14.67
C LEU A 206 2.12 -24.16 15.43
N LEU A 207 3.38 -24.16 15.02
CA LEU A 207 4.46 -24.85 15.73
C LEU A 207 5.36 -23.83 16.39
N ASP A 208 6.10 -24.25 17.40
CA ASP A 208 7.10 -23.40 18.04
C ASP A 208 8.27 -23.15 17.06
N LEU A 209 8.58 -21.88 16.83
CA LEU A 209 9.68 -21.48 15.95
C LEU A 209 11.03 -21.88 16.56
N GLU A 210 11.20 -21.77 17.88
CA GLU A 210 12.44 -22.13 18.57
C GLU A 210 12.71 -23.62 18.42
N GLU A 211 11.70 -24.45 18.64
CA GLU A 211 11.80 -25.90 18.46
C GLU A 211 12.07 -26.27 16.99
N ALA A 212 11.45 -25.56 16.05
CA ALA A 212 11.66 -25.81 14.62
C ALA A 212 13.09 -25.47 14.19
N ILE A 213 13.65 -24.35 14.68
CA ILE A 213 15.05 -23.96 14.41
C ILE A 213 16.02 -24.95 15.09
N ALA A 214 15.75 -25.35 16.34
CA ALA A 214 16.60 -26.28 17.08
C ALA A 214 16.72 -27.66 16.40
N ASN A 215 15.63 -28.12 15.77
CA ASN A 215 15.60 -29.40 15.08
C ASN A 215 16.31 -29.41 13.72
N ASP A 216 16.34 -28.29 13.00
CA ASP A 216 16.96 -28.21 11.67
C ASP A 216 17.58 -26.82 11.39
N PRO A 217 18.72 -26.48 12.02
CA PRO A 217 19.34 -25.16 11.91
C PRO A 217 19.86 -24.85 10.50
N GLY A 218 20.12 -25.88 9.67
CA GLY A 218 20.63 -25.70 8.31
C GLY A 218 19.60 -25.13 7.32
N GLN A 219 18.31 -25.09 7.69
CA GLN A 219 17.24 -24.55 6.84
C GLN A 219 17.22 -23.02 6.81
N VAL A 220 17.79 -22.38 7.85
CA VAL A 220 17.76 -20.92 8.07
C VAL A 220 18.51 -20.14 6.98
N ASP A 221 19.45 -20.78 6.28
CA ASP A 221 20.37 -20.09 5.35
C ASP A 221 20.17 -20.47 3.86
N ILE A 222 19.76 -21.72 3.56
CA ILE A 222 19.79 -22.24 2.17
C ILE A 222 18.47 -22.03 1.41
N THR A 223 17.37 -21.80 2.12
CA THR A 223 16.04 -21.55 1.53
C THR A 223 15.25 -20.44 2.23
N ASP A 224 15.76 -19.93 3.36
CA ASP A 224 15.03 -19.04 4.25
C ASP A 224 15.35 -17.54 4.04
N ALA A 225 15.96 -17.19 2.90
CA ALA A 225 16.10 -15.81 2.43
C ALA A 225 14.76 -15.03 2.47
N MET A 226 13.63 -15.72 2.31
CA MET A 226 12.31 -15.11 2.42
C MET A 226 11.79 -15.03 3.86
N GLY A 227 12.25 -15.89 4.76
CA GLY A 227 11.73 -16.02 6.12
C GLY A 227 11.99 -14.79 6.97
N LEU A 228 13.21 -14.26 6.92
CA LEU A 228 13.54 -12.99 7.58
C LEU A 228 12.74 -11.83 6.98
N SER A 229 12.67 -11.72 5.65
CA SER A 229 11.91 -10.68 4.97
C SER A 229 10.42 -10.71 5.34
N TYR A 230 9.78 -11.89 5.38
CA TYR A 230 8.39 -12.01 5.81
C TYR A 230 8.19 -11.74 7.30
N ALA A 231 9.11 -12.17 8.16
CA ALA A 231 9.06 -11.85 9.59
C ALA A 231 9.13 -10.33 9.81
N ALA A 232 9.99 -9.65 9.06
CA ALA A 232 10.14 -8.20 9.07
C ALA A 232 8.91 -7.49 8.49
N ASP A 233 8.42 -7.93 7.33
CA ASP A 233 7.22 -7.38 6.67
C ASP A 233 5.97 -7.53 7.54
N ARG A 234 5.89 -8.56 8.39
CA ARG A 234 4.78 -8.71 9.35
C ARG A 234 5.00 -7.99 10.68
N GLY A 235 6.15 -7.36 10.89
CA GLY A 235 6.47 -6.70 12.15
C GLY A 235 6.68 -7.67 13.33
N HIS A 236 7.01 -8.93 13.08
CA HIS A 236 7.17 -9.96 14.11
C HIS A 236 8.56 -9.90 14.75
N THR A 237 8.75 -8.98 15.70
CA THR A 237 10.04 -8.70 16.37
C THR A 237 10.71 -9.96 16.94
N LEU A 238 9.96 -10.85 17.60
CA LEU A 238 10.52 -12.08 18.17
C LEU A 238 11.02 -13.06 17.09
N CYS A 239 10.27 -13.24 16.01
CA CYS A 239 10.68 -14.10 14.90
C CYS A 239 11.95 -13.57 14.24
N VAL A 240 12.02 -12.25 14.00
CA VAL A 240 13.22 -11.60 13.45
C VAL A 240 14.42 -11.84 14.35
N LYS A 241 14.27 -11.62 15.67
CA LYS A 241 15.34 -11.87 16.65
C LYS A 241 15.84 -13.32 16.58
N LEU A 242 14.94 -14.30 16.66
CA LEU A 242 15.29 -15.73 16.67
C LEU A 242 15.99 -16.16 15.37
N LEU A 243 15.52 -15.67 14.21
CA LEU A 243 16.13 -15.98 12.92
C LEU A 243 17.55 -15.39 12.84
N LEU A 244 17.74 -14.14 13.25
CA LEU A 244 19.06 -13.50 13.26
C LEU A 244 20.03 -14.18 14.25
N GLU A 245 19.56 -14.55 15.44
CA GLU A 245 20.34 -15.32 16.43
C GLU A 245 20.71 -16.72 15.93
N ALA A 246 19.88 -17.32 15.08
CA ALA A 246 20.13 -18.60 14.41
C ALA A 246 21.07 -18.49 13.18
N GLY A 247 21.51 -17.28 12.82
CA GLY A 247 22.44 -17.06 11.70
C GLY A 247 21.79 -16.68 10.38
N ALA A 248 20.51 -16.27 10.36
CA ALA A 248 19.89 -15.75 9.14
C ALA A 248 20.64 -14.51 8.61
N VAL A 249 20.79 -14.45 7.29
CA VAL A 249 21.41 -13.32 6.61
C VAL A 249 20.48 -12.09 6.67
N ALA A 250 20.99 -10.98 7.22
CA ALA A 250 20.22 -9.74 7.40
C ALA A 250 19.82 -9.06 6.07
N GLU A 251 20.57 -9.30 4.99
CA GLU A 251 20.29 -8.87 3.61
C GLU A 251 20.14 -10.07 2.68
N PRO A 252 18.98 -10.75 2.70
CA PRO A 252 18.75 -11.93 1.90
C PRO A 252 18.52 -11.58 0.42
N ILE A 253 19.07 -12.40 -0.47
CA ILE A 253 18.80 -12.29 -1.91
C ILE A 253 17.46 -12.95 -2.21
N LEU A 254 16.48 -12.14 -2.61
CA LEU A 254 15.15 -12.63 -2.94
C LEU A 254 15.13 -13.35 -4.30
N PRO A 255 14.34 -14.43 -4.44
CA PRO A 255 14.14 -15.11 -5.72
C PRO A 255 13.51 -14.18 -6.79
N PRO A 256 13.77 -14.42 -8.08
CA PRO A 256 13.19 -13.62 -9.15
C PRO A 256 11.65 -13.69 -9.14
N GLY A 257 11.01 -12.52 -9.23
CA GLY A 257 9.55 -12.38 -9.24
C GLY A 257 8.91 -12.08 -7.88
N VAL A 258 9.68 -12.12 -6.78
CA VAL A 258 9.24 -11.69 -5.46
C VAL A 258 9.37 -10.16 -5.37
N LYS A 259 8.27 -9.49 -4.99
CA LYS A 259 8.22 -8.03 -4.82
C LYS A 259 8.26 -7.66 -3.32
N LEU A 260 9.35 -7.99 -2.64
CA LEU A 260 9.62 -7.55 -1.27
C LEU A 260 10.85 -6.62 -1.29
N GLY A 261 10.85 -5.61 -0.41
CA GLY A 261 12.02 -4.75 -0.19
C GLY A 261 13.09 -5.43 0.68
N SER A 262 14.13 -4.68 1.05
CA SER A 262 15.04 -5.13 2.10
C SER A 262 14.26 -5.42 3.40
N PRO A 263 14.69 -6.37 4.25
CA PRO A 263 13.99 -6.64 5.51
C PRO A 263 13.85 -5.39 6.38
N LEU A 264 14.86 -4.52 6.38
CA LEU A 264 14.82 -3.25 7.11
C LEU A 264 13.71 -2.32 6.58
N ASN A 265 13.56 -2.20 5.27
CA ASN A 265 12.51 -1.40 4.64
C ASN A 265 11.12 -1.98 4.91
N CYS A 266 10.95 -3.30 4.73
CA CYS A 266 9.70 -4.02 5.03
C CYS A 266 9.27 -3.80 6.49
N ALA A 267 10.20 -3.91 7.44
CA ALA A 267 9.92 -3.64 8.84
C ALA A 267 9.43 -2.22 9.06
N ALA A 268 10.11 -1.23 8.50
CA ALA A 268 9.75 0.17 8.70
C ALA A 268 8.35 0.52 8.18
N ARG A 269 7.86 -0.20 7.17
CA ARG A 269 6.51 -0.03 6.61
C ARG A 269 5.40 -0.54 7.52
N ASN A 270 5.64 -1.69 8.17
CA ASN A 270 4.56 -2.47 8.78
C ASN A 270 4.65 -2.59 10.30
N THR A 271 5.72 -2.08 10.92
CA THR A 271 5.85 -2.02 12.38
C THR A 271 5.97 -0.60 12.91
N LYS A 272 5.55 -0.41 14.17
CA LYS A 272 5.85 0.79 14.98
C LYS A 272 6.95 0.53 16.01
N ASP A 273 7.46 -0.69 16.08
CA ASP A 273 8.44 -1.13 17.07
C ASP A 273 9.88 -0.88 16.59
N PRO A 274 10.63 0.09 17.19
CA PRO A 274 12.01 0.38 16.80
C PRO A 274 12.97 -0.77 17.15
N ILE A 275 12.59 -1.67 18.06
CA ILE A 275 13.43 -2.80 18.46
C ILE A 275 13.67 -3.74 17.27
N LEU A 276 12.67 -3.92 16.40
CA LEU A 276 12.81 -4.74 15.20
C LEU A 276 13.89 -4.18 14.26
N LEU A 277 13.83 -2.89 13.95
CA LEU A 277 14.86 -2.22 13.14
C LEU A 277 16.23 -2.34 13.79
N LYS A 278 16.29 -2.18 15.12
CA LYS A 278 17.55 -2.28 15.87
C LYS A 278 18.17 -3.66 15.74
N TYR A 279 17.37 -4.74 15.80
CA TYR A 279 17.87 -6.08 15.57
C TYR A 279 18.44 -6.23 14.16
N LEU A 280 17.69 -5.85 13.12
CA LEU A 280 18.17 -5.93 11.74
C LEU A 280 19.50 -5.17 11.54
N LEU A 281 19.56 -3.93 12.02
CA LEU A 281 20.76 -3.08 11.92
C LEU A 281 21.95 -3.66 12.71
N THR A 282 21.73 -4.20 13.91
CA THR A 282 22.79 -4.80 14.74
C THR A 282 23.40 -6.05 14.08
N TYR A 283 22.61 -6.78 13.29
CA TYR A 283 23.06 -7.95 12.54
C TYR A 283 23.51 -7.63 11.12
N GLY A 284 23.72 -6.35 10.80
CA GLY A 284 24.36 -5.93 9.54
C GLY A 284 23.40 -5.74 8.36
N ALA A 285 22.11 -5.50 8.60
CA ALA A 285 21.21 -5.03 7.55
C ALA A 285 21.73 -3.71 6.94
N ALA A 286 21.55 -3.53 5.64
CA ALA A 286 21.94 -2.31 4.95
C ALA A 286 21.01 -1.17 5.40
N VAL A 287 21.58 -0.17 6.08
CA VAL A 287 20.82 0.96 6.63
C VAL A 287 20.04 1.73 5.55
N ASP A 288 20.64 1.85 4.36
CA ASP A 288 20.07 2.50 3.17
C ASP A 288 19.37 1.50 2.23
N GLY A 289 19.07 0.28 2.71
CA GLY A 289 18.33 -0.72 1.95
C GLY A 289 16.98 -0.17 1.48
N THR A 290 16.62 -0.47 0.24
CA THR A 290 15.45 0.09 -0.44
C THR A 290 14.32 -0.91 -0.61
N GLY A 291 13.10 -0.38 -0.78
CA GLY A 291 11.95 -1.12 -1.28
C GLY A 291 12.01 -1.37 -2.79
N VAL A 292 10.98 -2.03 -3.32
CA VAL A 292 10.80 -2.28 -4.78
C VAL A 292 10.63 -0.97 -5.56
N ASP A 293 10.17 0.07 -4.87
CA ASP A 293 10.02 1.45 -5.32
C ASP A 293 11.32 2.28 -5.24
N GLY A 294 12.39 1.70 -4.70
CA GLY A 294 13.66 2.38 -4.47
C GLY A 294 13.63 3.36 -3.29
N VAL A 295 12.60 3.33 -2.45
CA VAL A 295 12.48 4.20 -1.27
C VAL A 295 13.32 3.64 -0.13
N THR A 296 14.18 4.47 0.47
CA THR A 296 14.97 4.08 1.65
C THR A 296 14.13 4.09 2.93
N THR A 297 14.58 3.34 3.93
CA THR A 297 13.93 3.29 5.24
C THR A 297 13.82 4.67 5.92
N LEU A 298 14.82 5.55 5.71
CA LEU A 298 14.79 6.91 6.26
C LEU A 298 13.74 7.79 5.57
N ILE A 299 13.56 7.67 4.24
CA ILE A 299 12.46 8.33 3.53
C ILE A 299 11.10 7.83 4.06
N HIS A 300 10.97 6.54 4.36
CA HIS A 300 9.74 6.01 4.94
C HIS A 300 9.45 6.57 6.34
N ALA A 301 10.48 6.71 7.18
CA ALA A 301 10.35 7.37 8.49
C ALA A 301 9.92 8.84 8.33
N SER A 302 10.50 9.56 7.35
CA SER A 302 10.07 10.93 7.01
C SER A 302 8.64 11.01 6.49
N ARG A 303 8.13 9.99 5.79
CA ARG A 303 6.73 9.98 5.31
C ARG A 303 5.71 9.79 6.44
N THR A 304 6.10 9.09 7.51
CA THR A 304 5.23 8.65 8.61
C THR A 304 5.43 9.44 9.91
N ASP A 305 6.26 10.48 9.87
CA ASP A 305 6.75 11.25 11.02
C ASP A 305 7.28 10.39 12.18
N ASN A 306 7.88 9.24 11.86
CA ASN A 306 8.37 8.31 12.87
C ASN A 306 9.78 8.69 13.33
N VAL A 307 9.87 9.68 14.22
CA VAL A 307 11.14 10.19 14.76
C VAL A 307 12.00 9.11 15.43
N ARG A 308 11.39 8.09 16.04
CA ARG A 308 12.14 6.99 16.69
C ARG A 308 12.90 6.15 15.66
N PHE A 309 12.30 5.93 14.50
CA PHE A 309 12.98 5.23 13.40
C PHE A 309 14.06 6.12 12.81
N ALA A 310 13.77 7.41 12.60
CA ALA A 310 14.76 8.35 12.08
C ALA A 310 16.00 8.46 12.98
N ILE A 311 15.84 8.59 14.30
CA ILE A 311 16.96 8.60 15.27
C ILE A 311 17.80 7.34 15.11
N LEU A 312 17.15 6.16 15.15
CA LEU A 312 17.86 4.88 15.06
C LEU A 312 18.60 4.73 13.74
N LEU A 313 18.01 5.11 12.61
CA LEU A 313 18.65 5.02 11.30
C LEU A 313 19.87 5.93 11.20
N LEU A 314 19.75 7.18 11.68
CA LEU A 314 20.86 8.13 11.71
C LEU A 314 21.99 7.65 12.64
N ASP A 315 21.66 7.06 13.80
CA ASP A 315 22.64 6.46 14.71
C ASP A 315 23.44 5.31 14.06
N TYR A 316 22.87 4.64 13.06
CA TYR A 316 23.53 3.63 12.22
C TYR A 316 24.03 4.21 10.88
N ASN A 317 24.26 5.52 10.81
CA ASN A 317 24.84 6.24 9.68
C ASN A 317 24.03 6.14 8.38
N ALA A 318 22.69 6.12 8.45
CA ALA A 318 21.83 6.27 7.28
C ALA A 318 22.20 7.53 6.49
N ASN A 319 22.21 7.43 5.16
CA ASN A 319 22.48 8.58 4.32
C ASN A 319 21.27 9.53 4.35
N ILE A 320 21.44 10.66 5.04
CA ILE A 320 20.45 11.71 5.19
C ILE A 320 20.00 12.34 3.84
N ASN A 321 20.80 12.15 2.80
CA ASN A 321 20.57 12.65 1.43
C ASN A 321 20.20 11.54 0.42
N ALA A 322 19.93 10.32 0.87
CA ALA A 322 19.57 9.25 -0.05
C ALA A 322 18.31 9.63 -0.84
N ALA A 323 18.42 9.66 -2.18
CA ALA A 323 17.29 9.90 -3.06
C ALA A 323 16.69 8.58 -3.52
N SER A 324 15.37 8.50 -3.56
CA SER A 324 14.69 7.36 -4.20
C SER A 324 14.71 7.47 -5.74
N ILE A 325 14.18 6.47 -6.44
CA ILE A 325 14.11 6.43 -7.91
C ILE A 325 13.32 7.63 -8.48
N THR A 326 12.36 8.18 -7.73
CA THR A 326 11.57 9.34 -8.13
C THR A 326 12.17 10.68 -7.69
N GLU A 327 13.40 10.67 -7.18
CA GLU A 327 14.17 11.81 -6.65
C GLU A 327 13.77 12.44 -5.28
N PRO A 328 12.72 12.06 -4.52
CA PRO A 328 12.53 12.61 -3.18
C PRO A 328 13.63 12.12 -2.23
N THR A 329 14.00 13.00 -1.31
CA THR A 329 14.95 12.76 -0.22
C THR A 329 14.21 12.75 1.12
N PRO A 330 14.83 12.30 2.23
CA PRO A 330 14.22 12.36 3.56
C PRO A 330 13.70 13.74 3.92
N LEU A 331 14.42 14.81 3.56
CA LEU A 331 13.98 16.18 3.84
C LEU A 331 12.78 16.58 2.99
N THR A 332 12.84 16.43 1.66
CA THR A 332 11.72 16.87 0.81
C THR A 332 10.47 16.08 1.13
N THR A 333 10.61 14.79 1.48
CA THR A 333 9.52 13.96 1.98
C THR A 333 8.96 14.50 3.31
N ALA A 334 9.81 14.85 4.29
CA ALA A 334 9.33 15.39 5.56
C ALA A 334 8.56 16.71 5.37
N ILE A 335 8.96 17.55 4.41
CA ILE A 335 8.26 18.79 4.07
C ILE A 335 6.93 18.49 3.37
N THR A 336 6.92 17.61 2.37
CA THR A 336 5.69 17.26 1.62
C THR A 336 4.60 16.67 2.52
N TYR A 337 5.00 15.89 3.53
CA TYR A 337 4.08 15.22 4.45
C TYR A 337 3.91 15.96 5.79
N ASN A 338 4.52 17.14 5.96
CA ASN A 338 4.49 17.94 7.20
C ASN A 338 4.90 17.12 8.45
N SER A 339 5.94 16.32 8.31
CA SER A 339 6.50 15.47 9.37
C SER A 339 7.43 16.28 10.27
N HIS A 340 6.84 17.09 11.16
CA HIS A 340 7.55 18.09 11.95
C HIS A 340 8.64 17.51 12.85
N ALA A 341 8.40 16.35 13.47
CA ALA A 341 9.34 15.75 14.42
C ALA A 341 10.57 15.19 13.70
N VAL A 342 10.36 14.51 12.56
CA VAL A 342 11.47 14.03 11.72
C VAL A 342 12.18 15.21 11.07
N LEU A 343 11.47 16.22 10.59
CA LEU A 343 12.06 17.42 10.00
C LEU A 343 12.98 18.13 10.99
N GLY A 344 12.53 18.37 12.22
CA GLY A 344 13.35 18.97 13.28
C GLY A 344 14.63 18.16 13.53
N LEU A 345 14.52 16.83 13.66
CA LEU A 345 15.67 15.95 13.83
C LEU A 345 16.66 16.02 12.65
N LEU A 346 16.16 15.99 11.42
CA LEU A 346 16.99 16.05 10.21
C LEU A 346 17.76 17.37 10.12
N LEU A 347 17.12 18.48 10.51
CA LEU A 347 17.76 19.79 10.57
C LEU A 347 18.81 19.82 11.70
N ASP A 348 18.44 19.43 12.91
CA ASP A 348 19.32 19.45 14.08
C ASP A 348 20.61 18.64 13.89
N ARG A 349 20.52 17.48 13.23
CA ARG A 349 21.68 16.58 13.02
C ARG A 349 22.35 16.72 11.66
N TRP A 350 21.95 17.71 10.85
CA TRP A 350 22.45 17.87 9.49
C TRP A 350 23.98 17.95 9.41
N GLU A 351 24.59 18.77 10.28
CA GLU A 351 26.05 19.01 10.31
C GLU A 351 26.86 17.76 10.72
N GLU A 352 26.22 16.78 11.38
CA GLU A 352 26.87 15.53 11.78
C GLU A 352 27.07 14.58 10.59
N PHE A 353 26.19 14.63 9.58
CA PHE A 353 26.11 13.63 8.51
C PHE A 353 26.34 14.17 7.10
N SER A 354 26.44 15.49 6.92
CA SER A 354 26.66 16.11 5.62
C SER A 354 27.76 17.16 5.67
N SER A 355 28.81 16.98 4.86
CA SER A 355 29.78 18.03 4.53
C SER A 355 29.29 18.95 3.40
N CYS A 356 28.11 18.67 2.84
CA CYS A 356 27.51 19.45 1.79
C CYS A 356 26.79 20.66 2.40
N SER A 357 27.06 21.84 1.87
CA SER A 357 26.34 23.07 2.24
C SER A 357 24.87 23.03 1.81
N ARG A 358 24.45 22.04 1.01
CA ARG A 358 23.14 21.93 0.39
C ARG A 358 22.44 20.63 0.76
N LEU A 359 21.20 20.74 1.23
CA LEU A 359 20.21 19.65 1.17
C LEU A 359 19.90 19.38 -0.30
N GLN A 360 20.32 18.24 -0.84
CA GLN A 360 20.05 17.95 -2.25
C GLN A 360 18.56 17.70 -2.48
N GLY A 361 17.83 18.74 -2.87
CA GLY A 361 16.50 18.65 -3.46
C GLY A 361 16.36 19.74 -4.51
N PRO A 362 16.18 19.42 -5.80
CA PRO A 362 15.81 20.44 -6.76
C PRO A 362 14.43 21.01 -6.33
N HIS A 363 14.23 22.33 -6.44
CA HIS A 363 12.94 22.97 -6.16
C HIS A 363 12.45 22.94 -4.69
N LEU A 364 13.35 22.91 -3.70
CA LEU A 364 12.98 22.86 -2.27
C LEU A 364 11.96 23.94 -1.87
N LEU A 365 12.19 25.20 -2.25
CA LEU A 365 11.25 26.30 -1.97
C LEU A 365 9.91 26.12 -2.71
N GLU A 366 9.92 25.50 -3.89
CA GLU A 366 8.66 25.18 -4.58
C GLU A 366 7.87 24.09 -3.84
N ILE A 367 8.55 23.08 -3.30
CA ILE A 367 7.93 22.01 -2.50
C ILE A 367 7.38 22.61 -1.20
N THR A 368 8.14 23.48 -0.53
CA THR A 368 7.67 24.20 0.66
C THR A 368 6.43 25.05 0.34
N ALA A 369 6.46 25.83 -0.76
CA ALA A 369 5.30 26.63 -1.15
C ALA A 369 4.06 25.78 -1.44
N LEU A 370 4.22 24.62 -2.08
CA LEU A 370 3.13 23.72 -2.47
C LEU A 370 2.54 22.92 -1.33
N TYR A 371 3.34 22.46 -0.37
CA TYR A 371 2.92 21.41 0.57
C TYR A 371 3.15 21.75 2.06
N ALA A 372 4.08 22.66 2.38
CA ALA A 372 4.43 22.93 3.78
C ALA A 372 3.30 23.67 4.50
N ASP A 373 3.03 23.26 5.72
CA ASP A 373 2.15 23.93 6.66
C ASP A 373 2.91 25.01 7.46
N LEU A 374 2.16 25.74 8.29
CA LEU A 374 2.68 26.85 9.06
C LEU A 374 3.82 26.44 9.99
N GLU A 375 3.73 25.26 10.60
CA GLU A 375 4.76 24.75 11.52
C GLU A 375 6.03 24.34 10.78
N THR A 376 5.90 23.65 9.65
CA THR A 376 7.01 23.28 8.76
C THR A 376 7.76 24.53 8.29
N VAL A 377 7.06 25.55 7.80
CA VAL A 377 7.69 26.81 7.36
C VAL A 377 8.42 27.50 8.51
N ARG A 378 7.83 27.52 9.71
CA ARG A 378 8.48 28.07 10.92
C ARG A 378 9.71 27.28 11.35
N LEU A 379 9.68 25.94 11.25
CA LEU A 379 10.84 25.10 11.52
C LEU A 379 11.97 25.43 10.55
N LEU A 380 11.66 25.49 9.25
CA LEU A 380 12.65 25.84 8.23
C LEU A 380 13.26 27.23 8.50
N ALA A 381 12.42 28.23 8.83
CA ALA A 381 12.86 29.61 9.07
C ALA A 381 13.69 29.78 10.34
N LYS A 382 13.52 28.92 11.35
CA LYS A 382 14.33 28.94 12.58
C LYS A 382 15.75 28.43 12.37
N THR A 383 15.96 27.62 11.33
CA THR A 383 17.24 26.97 11.12
C THR A 383 18.14 27.74 10.18
N ASP A 384 19.42 27.80 10.52
CA ASP A 384 20.42 28.52 9.73
C ASP A 384 20.88 27.78 8.47
N HIS A 385 20.30 26.59 8.20
CA HIS A 385 20.77 25.66 7.17
C HIS A 385 20.54 26.12 5.73
N PHE A 386 19.62 27.06 5.50
CA PHE A 386 19.24 27.49 4.15
C PHE A 386 20.03 28.73 3.65
N LYS A 387 21.13 29.10 4.33
CA LYS A 387 21.95 30.28 4.02
C LYS A 387 22.96 30.00 2.88
N LEU A 388 22.51 29.85 1.64
CA LEU A 388 23.41 29.65 0.48
C LEU A 388 23.51 30.88 -0.43
N LYS A 389 24.72 31.08 -0.96
CA LYS A 389 25.11 32.19 -1.84
C LYS A 389 24.46 32.17 -3.23
N TYR A 390 23.69 31.13 -3.56
CA TYR A 390 23.06 30.94 -4.88
C TYR A 390 21.54 31.14 -4.86
N ASP A 391 20.95 31.36 -3.68
CA ASP A 391 19.52 31.61 -3.49
C ASP A 391 19.23 33.12 -3.48
N GLU A 392 19.82 33.86 -4.43
CA GLU A 392 19.64 35.31 -4.54
C GLU A 392 18.35 35.64 -5.30
N GLY A 393 17.51 36.49 -4.70
CA GLY A 393 16.44 37.18 -5.44
C GLY A 393 15.08 36.47 -5.48
N PHE A 394 14.90 35.40 -4.70
CA PHE A 394 13.58 34.79 -4.57
C PHE A 394 12.58 35.79 -3.96
N THR A 395 11.48 36.00 -4.66
CA THR A 395 10.39 36.87 -4.20
C THR A 395 9.12 36.07 -4.03
N LEU A 396 8.26 36.48 -3.10
CA LEU A 396 6.95 35.85 -2.86
C LEU A 396 6.12 35.73 -4.16
N ARG A 397 6.30 36.67 -5.10
CA ARG A 397 5.65 36.69 -6.41
C ARG A 397 5.96 35.45 -7.27
N GLU A 398 7.16 34.88 -7.17
CA GLU A 398 7.55 33.69 -7.95
C GLU A 398 6.79 32.44 -7.49
N PHE A 399 6.40 32.39 -6.22
CA PHE A 399 5.66 31.30 -5.62
C PHE A 399 4.15 31.56 -5.53
N ALA A 400 3.70 32.77 -5.86
CA ALA A 400 2.30 33.19 -5.77
C ALA A 400 1.33 32.18 -6.43
N LYS A 401 1.65 31.71 -7.65
CA LYS A 401 0.83 30.71 -8.35
C LYS A 401 0.69 29.40 -7.58
N ARG A 402 1.77 28.93 -6.95
CA ARG A 402 1.78 27.66 -6.20
C ARG A 402 1.07 27.79 -4.86
N LEU A 403 1.20 28.95 -4.22
CA LEU A 403 0.46 29.28 -2.99
C LEU A 403 -1.04 29.44 -3.27
N THR A 404 -1.44 30.01 -4.41
CA THR A 404 -2.87 30.15 -4.77
C THR A 404 -3.52 28.86 -5.27
N GLU A 405 -2.74 27.90 -5.76
CA GLU A 405 -3.25 26.56 -6.12
C GLU A 405 -3.70 25.75 -4.89
N ARG A 406 -3.30 26.16 -3.69
CA ARG A 406 -3.63 25.51 -2.43
C ARG A 406 -5.00 25.91 -1.91
N ALA A 407 -5.75 24.93 -1.41
CA ALA A 407 -7.04 25.17 -0.77
C ALA A 407 -6.90 25.62 0.70
N ASP A 408 -5.75 25.35 1.32
CA ASP A 408 -5.45 25.59 2.74
C ASP A 408 -4.63 26.88 2.97
N VAL A 409 -4.50 27.73 1.95
CA VAL A 409 -3.71 28.97 2.06
C VAL A 409 -4.37 29.97 3.01
N THR A 410 -3.60 30.44 3.99
CA THR A 410 -4.00 31.46 4.97
C THR A 410 -3.00 32.62 4.95
N ASP A 411 -3.43 33.81 5.34
CA ASP A 411 -2.55 34.98 5.46
C ASP A 411 -1.33 34.66 6.35
N GLU A 412 -1.53 33.96 7.47
CA GLU A 412 -0.45 33.53 8.37
C GLU A 412 0.60 32.63 7.69
N LEU A 413 0.18 31.81 6.72
CA LEU A 413 1.06 30.91 5.98
C LEU A 413 1.86 31.70 4.95
N ILE A 414 1.21 32.64 4.26
CA ILE A 414 1.86 33.55 3.31
C ILE A 414 2.90 34.39 4.05
N GLU A 415 2.53 34.97 5.21
CA GLU A 415 3.45 35.73 6.07
C GLU A 415 4.62 34.87 6.56
N ALA A 416 4.36 33.64 7.03
CA ALA A 416 5.43 32.75 7.46
C ALA A 416 6.38 32.38 6.31
N PHE A 417 5.85 32.18 5.10
CA PHE A 417 6.65 31.87 3.92
C PHE A 417 7.46 33.10 3.46
N ASP A 418 6.88 34.29 3.51
CA ASP A 418 7.59 35.55 3.25
C ASP A 418 8.72 35.77 4.26
N MET A 419 8.46 35.50 5.55
CA MET A 419 9.49 35.51 6.59
C MET A 419 10.61 34.50 6.33
N LEU A 420 10.29 33.30 5.83
CA LEU A 420 11.30 32.33 5.39
C LEU A 420 12.16 32.93 4.27
N LEU A 421 11.55 33.50 3.22
CA LEU A 421 12.28 34.16 2.13
C LEU A 421 13.16 35.33 2.63
N LEU A 422 12.69 36.10 3.61
CA LEU A 422 13.46 37.18 4.23
C LEU A 422 14.69 36.65 4.96
N VAL A 423 14.56 35.60 5.78
CA VAL A 423 15.69 34.97 6.48
C VAL A 423 16.75 34.46 5.50
N LEU A 424 16.33 33.92 4.35
CA LEU A 424 17.22 33.50 3.28
C LEU A 424 17.97 34.69 2.66
N ASN A 425 17.27 35.79 2.41
CA ASN A 425 17.80 36.99 1.77
C ASN A 425 18.63 37.89 2.71
N GLU A 426 18.37 37.93 4.03
CA GLU A 426 18.94 38.90 4.98
C GLU A 426 20.43 38.71 5.29
N ASN A 427 20.93 37.47 5.38
CA ASN A 427 22.35 37.22 5.71
C ASN A 427 23.33 37.61 4.58
N LEU A 428 22.85 38.19 3.49
CA LEU A 428 23.65 38.75 2.40
C LEU A 428 24.11 40.19 2.66
N LYS A 429 23.45 40.92 3.58
CA LYS A 429 23.85 42.27 4.00
C LYS A 429 24.50 42.15 5.39
N GLY A 430 25.76 42.56 5.52
CA GLY A 430 26.50 42.55 6.80
C GLY A 430 25.78 43.31 7.93
N PRO A 431 26.33 43.36 9.16
CA PRO A 431 25.60 43.70 10.37
C PRO A 431 25.15 45.16 10.39
N GLU A 432 23.99 45.45 9.81
CA GLU A 432 23.25 46.67 10.08
C GLU A 432 22.41 46.46 11.35
N SER A 433 22.43 47.45 12.23
CA SER A 433 21.84 47.43 13.56
C SER A 433 20.38 46.98 13.57
N LYS A 434 20.02 46.12 14.53
CA LYS A 434 18.67 45.62 14.84
C LYS A 434 17.54 46.67 14.85
N GLU A 435 17.85 47.95 15.02
CA GLU A 435 16.88 49.06 15.00
C GLU A 435 16.47 49.52 13.59
N SER A 436 17.32 49.39 12.57
CA SER A 436 16.95 49.68 11.16
C SER A 436 16.06 48.57 10.56
N LEU A 437 16.04 47.39 11.18
CA LEU A 437 15.32 46.20 10.73
C LEU A 437 13.83 46.26 11.10
N MET A 438 13.45 46.91 12.20
CA MET A 438 12.03 47.14 12.53
C MET A 438 11.35 48.12 11.56
N GLU A 439 12.08 49.08 10.99
CA GLU A 439 11.56 49.99 9.96
C GLU A 439 11.45 49.33 8.58
N LYS A 440 12.41 48.46 8.20
CA LYS A 440 12.32 47.68 6.94
C LYS A 440 11.26 46.58 6.98
N GLY A 441 10.97 46.00 8.14
CA GLY A 441 9.83 45.10 8.33
C GLY A 441 8.51 45.77 7.97
N TYR A 442 8.34 47.05 8.31
CA TYR A 442 7.14 47.84 7.98
C TYR A 442 6.97 48.09 6.46
N ASP A 443 8.07 48.30 5.72
CA ASP A 443 8.02 48.41 4.24
C ASP A 443 7.82 47.05 3.56
N GLY A 444 8.32 45.96 4.17
CA GLY A 444 8.03 44.58 3.78
C GLY A 444 6.52 44.28 3.89
N TYR A 445 5.91 44.58 5.04
CA TYR A 445 4.47 44.41 5.27
C TYR A 445 3.59 45.12 4.24
N ALA A 446 3.97 46.32 3.78
CA ALA A 446 3.25 47.03 2.72
C ALA A 446 3.34 46.30 1.36
N ASN A 447 4.47 45.66 1.08
CA ASN A 447 4.70 44.87 -0.12
C ASN A 447 4.02 43.49 -0.02
N THR A 448 4.04 42.84 1.14
CA THR A 448 3.32 41.58 1.43
C THR A 448 1.82 41.79 1.29
N LEU A 449 1.26 42.90 1.80
CA LEU A 449 -0.16 43.26 1.60
C LEU A 449 -0.50 43.51 0.13
N SER A 450 0.39 44.16 -0.64
CA SER A 450 0.21 44.34 -2.09
C SER A 450 0.28 43.02 -2.85
N VAL A 451 1.13 42.09 -2.42
CA VAL A 451 1.26 40.76 -3.02
C VAL A 451 0.11 39.85 -2.61
N ILE A 452 -0.36 39.91 -1.35
CA ILE A 452 -1.60 39.26 -0.88
C ILE A 452 -2.77 39.74 -1.74
N TYR A 453 -2.89 41.04 -1.98
CA TYR A 453 -3.92 41.59 -2.87
C TYR A 453 -3.79 41.09 -4.32
N GLU A 454 -2.57 40.96 -4.87
CA GLU A 454 -2.37 40.35 -6.20
C GLU A 454 -2.65 38.83 -6.22
N ILE A 455 -2.33 38.11 -5.15
CA ILE A 455 -2.60 36.68 -4.93
C ILE A 455 -4.12 36.45 -4.84
N GLU A 456 -4.82 37.25 -4.04
CA GLU A 456 -6.28 37.26 -3.92
C GLU A 456 -6.94 37.59 -5.26
N LYS A 457 -6.39 38.57 -6.00
CA LYS A 457 -6.86 38.92 -7.34
C LYS A 457 -6.66 37.77 -8.33
N LEU A 458 -5.49 37.14 -8.34
CA LEU A 458 -5.20 35.97 -9.17
C LEU A 458 -6.09 34.77 -8.80
N ALA A 459 -6.39 34.56 -7.51
CA ALA A 459 -7.33 33.54 -7.04
C ALA A 459 -8.77 33.85 -7.45
N SER A 460 -9.16 35.14 -7.46
CA SER A 460 -10.47 35.58 -7.92
C SER A 460 -10.65 35.42 -9.44
N ASP A 461 -9.58 35.65 -10.22
CA ASP A 461 -9.56 35.49 -11.68
C ASP A 461 -9.47 34.01 -12.11
N ALA A 462 -8.98 33.12 -11.24
CA ALA A 462 -8.82 31.69 -11.50
C ALA A 462 -10.08 30.84 -11.23
N SER A 463 -11.23 31.43 -10.91
CA SER A 463 -12.49 30.70 -10.71
C SER A 463 -13.19 30.34 -12.02
N PRO A 464 -13.42 29.05 -12.37
CA PRO A 464 -14.52 28.67 -13.24
C PRO A 464 -15.70 28.16 -12.42
N SER A 465 -16.86 28.76 -12.68
CA SER A 465 -18.22 28.23 -12.52
C SER A 465 -18.41 26.95 -11.71
N LYS A 466 -19.02 27.10 -10.52
CA LYS A 466 -19.94 26.10 -9.96
C LYS A 466 -21.15 25.95 -10.90
N GLU A 467 -21.06 25.06 -11.87
CA GLU A 467 -22.21 24.29 -12.32
C GLU A 467 -21.81 22.82 -12.32
N ARG A 468 -22.55 22.01 -11.56
CA ARG A 468 -22.49 20.55 -11.60
C ARG A 468 -23.40 20.12 -12.76
N PRO A 469 -22.92 19.45 -13.82
CA PRO A 469 -23.79 18.68 -14.70
C PRO A 469 -23.71 17.18 -14.36
N PRO A 470 -24.74 16.40 -14.72
CA PRO A 470 -24.92 15.03 -14.26
C PRO A 470 -23.98 14.04 -14.97
N GLY A 471 -23.70 12.93 -14.30
CA GLY A 471 -22.61 12.01 -14.64
C GLY A 471 -22.69 11.30 -15.99
N LYS A 472 -21.53 10.80 -16.43
CA LYS A 472 -21.39 9.65 -17.34
C LYS A 472 -20.13 8.86 -16.98
N TYR A 473 -20.33 7.58 -16.70
CA TYR A 473 -19.32 6.54 -16.82
C TYR A 473 -18.91 6.42 -18.30
N SER A 474 -17.61 6.43 -18.57
CA SER A 474 -17.05 5.89 -19.82
C SER A 474 -15.71 5.23 -19.55
N ASP A 475 -15.67 3.96 -19.97
CA ASP A 475 -14.55 3.04 -20.15
C ASP A 475 -13.30 3.69 -20.77
N GLY A 476 -12.12 3.22 -20.34
CA GLY A 476 -10.85 3.54 -21.00
C GLY A 476 -9.62 3.28 -20.13
N SER A 477 -9.22 2.00 -20.05
CA SER A 477 -7.84 1.48 -19.87
C SER A 477 -6.81 2.35 -19.14
N ASP A 478 -6.44 1.95 -17.92
CA ASP A 478 -5.13 2.29 -17.36
C ASP A 478 -4.50 1.07 -16.69
N ASP A 479 -3.32 0.73 -17.21
CA ASP A 479 -2.38 -0.24 -16.68
C ASP A 479 -1.51 0.47 -15.62
N GLY A 480 -1.45 -0.06 -14.40
CA GLY A 480 -0.56 0.47 -13.38
C GLY A 480 -1.08 0.31 -11.95
N GLU A 481 -1.22 -0.94 -11.48
CA GLU A 481 -1.37 -1.20 -10.04
C GLU A 481 -0.07 -0.84 -9.31
N THR A 482 0.02 0.43 -8.90
CA THR A 482 0.84 0.92 -7.80
C THR A 482 -0.09 1.63 -6.82
N GLU A 483 -0.20 1.04 -5.63
CA GLU A 483 -0.51 1.67 -4.33
C GLU A 483 -1.20 3.05 -4.37
N PHE A 484 -2.52 3.06 -4.54
CA PHE A 484 -3.38 4.16 -4.09
C PHE A 484 -4.50 3.56 -3.23
N GLN A 485 -4.16 3.17 -2.00
CA GLN A 485 -5.18 2.78 -1.02
C GLN A 485 -4.92 3.16 0.45
N ASP A 486 -3.90 3.98 0.75
CA ASP A 486 -3.64 4.40 2.13
C ASP A 486 -4.07 5.84 2.49
N ALA A 487 -4.75 6.55 1.57
CA ALA A 487 -5.27 7.90 1.86
C ALA A 487 -6.66 7.92 2.55
N VAL A 488 -7.22 6.75 2.90
CA VAL A 488 -8.52 6.65 3.60
C VAL A 488 -8.36 6.14 5.04
N GLU A 489 -7.16 5.75 5.47
CA GLU A 489 -6.96 5.12 6.79
C GLU A 489 -6.40 6.04 7.89
N VAL A 490 -6.35 7.37 7.68
CA VAL A 490 -5.93 8.35 8.71
C VAL A 490 -7.10 9.18 9.28
N SER A 491 -8.26 9.22 8.62
CA SER A 491 -9.43 9.97 9.12
C SER A 491 -10.25 9.24 10.19
N GLU A 492 -10.06 7.94 10.42
CA GLU A 492 -10.81 7.18 11.44
C GLU A 492 -10.08 7.02 12.80
N GLN A 493 -8.85 7.55 12.96
CA GLN A 493 -8.10 7.47 14.23
C GLN A 493 -8.04 8.78 15.04
N LEU A 494 -8.60 9.88 14.53
CA LEU A 494 -8.82 11.10 15.32
C LEU A 494 -10.33 11.34 15.38
N GLY A 495 -10.96 10.88 16.46
CA GLY A 495 -12.37 11.12 16.75
C GLY A 495 -12.69 12.61 16.93
N LEU A 496 -12.76 13.34 15.83
CA LEU A 496 -13.31 14.68 15.74
C LEU A 496 -14.67 14.55 15.06
N GLU A 497 -15.71 14.57 15.89
CA GLU A 497 -17.09 14.81 15.47
C GLU A 497 -17.15 16.15 14.72
N ALA A 498 -17.83 16.14 13.57
CA ALA A 498 -18.43 17.33 12.98
C ALA A 498 -19.95 17.16 13.01
#